data_AF-A0A2P7QH13-F1
#
_entry.id   AF-A0A2P7QH13-F1
#
_cell.length_a   1.000
_cell.length_b   1.000
_cell.length_c   1.000
_cell.angle_alpha   90.00
_cell.angle_beta   90.00
_cell.angle_gamma   90.00
#
_symmetry.space_group_name_H-M   'P 1'
#
loop_
_entity.id
_entity.type
_entity.pdbx_description
1 polymer ?
#
loop_
_entity_poly.entity_id
_entity_poly.type
_entity_poly.pdbx_seq_one_letter_code
_entity_poly.pdbx_strand_id
1 'polypeptide(L)'
;MSDPFYITTAISYPNGRPHIGHGYEAIAADAIARFHRLAGRDVFFMTGTDEHGLKMAQTARDRGITPAELASEMSSLFRAMDERLEVSFDRFIRTTEPDHHRASQAIWQAMVDRGDIYLGRYEGWYSVRDEAFYDEKELVDGEGGERLSPQGTPVEWTVEESWFFRLSAYQEPLLQLYREQPNFIRPEARRNEVMRFVEGGLSDLSVSRTSFDWGVKVPGSENHVMYVWVDALTNYLTGIGYPDNTDTYTKFWPADLHIIGKDIVRFHAVYWPAFLMSAALPLPKQVFGHGFLLHRGEKMSKSVGNVVDPLELADAFGVDPLRYFLLRDVTFGQDGSYSAQAIVTRVNADLSNSFGNLAQRTLSLIAKNCDGVLPSGGRGEAADEELLDFVRGTVRDEVPALFRDLALAQGIESWLRAVFACNQYIDAQAPWALRKTDPERMLAVLETLYQAIADLAVSITPIIPSSAAKLLDQMGIPPGERDLAALADPGRYSRLTASGFTLQAPTPLFPRLEAPAE
;
A
#
# COMPACT_ATOMS: atom_id res chain seq x y z
N MET A 1 -6.99 26.06 2.85
CA MET A 1 -7.51 24.69 3.00
C MET A 1 -6.36 23.76 2.65
N SER A 2 -6.11 22.74 3.46
CA SER A 2 -5.12 21.69 3.18
C SER A 2 -5.48 20.99 1.86
N ASP A 3 -4.46 20.66 1.06
CA ASP A 3 -4.63 19.98 -0.22
C ASP A 3 -5.04 18.51 0.04
N PRO A 4 -6.21 18.04 -0.44
CA PRO A 4 -6.69 16.68 -0.19
C PRO A 4 -5.91 15.65 -0.99
N PHE A 5 -5.75 14.47 -0.40
CA PHE A 5 -5.15 13.30 -1.03
C PHE A 5 -5.93 12.04 -0.65
N TYR A 6 -6.52 11.38 -1.65
CA TYR A 6 -7.25 10.13 -1.45
C TYR A 6 -6.46 8.95 -2.03
N ILE A 7 -6.07 8.02 -1.16
CA ILE A 7 -5.35 6.79 -1.51
C ILE A 7 -6.14 5.56 -1.08
N THR A 8 -6.09 4.51 -1.90
CA THR A 8 -6.74 3.23 -1.60
C THR A 8 -5.80 2.05 -1.82
N THR A 9 -5.98 0.98 -1.06
CA THR A 9 -5.54 -0.37 -1.49
C THR A 9 -6.62 -1.01 -2.36
N ALA A 10 -6.33 -2.16 -2.97
CA ALA A 10 -7.38 -3.11 -3.31
C ALA A 10 -8.03 -3.62 -2.02
N ILE A 11 -9.31 -3.97 -2.11
CA ILE A 11 -9.98 -4.69 -1.04
C ILE A 11 -9.69 -6.19 -1.16
N SER A 12 -9.30 -6.82 -0.07
CA SER A 12 -8.82 -8.21 -0.07
C SER A 12 -9.98 -9.20 -0.18
N TYR A 13 -9.84 -10.24 -1.01
CA TYR A 13 -10.82 -11.32 -1.11
C TYR A 13 -10.66 -12.30 0.07
N PRO A 14 -11.57 -12.33 1.06
CA PRO A 14 -11.32 -12.95 2.35
C PRO A 14 -11.77 -14.41 2.37
N ASN A 15 -11.44 -15.20 1.34
CA ASN A 15 -11.74 -16.64 1.28
C ASN A 15 -10.68 -17.51 2.00
N GLY A 16 -9.79 -16.86 2.73
CA GLY A 16 -8.72 -17.45 3.50
C GLY A 16 -8.07 -16.41 4.40
N ARG A 17 -7.20 -16.87 5.29
CA ARG A 17 -6.42 -15.99 6.17
C ARG A 17 -5.52 -15.05 5.36
N PRO A 18 -5.23 -13.83 5.85
CA PRO A 18 -4.26 -12.94 5.24
C PRO A 18 -2.86 -13.59 5.16
N HIS A 19 -2.04 -13.04 4.28
CA HIS A 19 -0.66 -13.49 4.04
C HIS A 19 0.20 -12.27 3.73
N ILE A 20 1.52 -12.42 3.77
CA ILE A 20 2.46 -11.28 3.64
C ILE A 20 2.29 -10.46 2.35
N GLY A 21 1.77 -11.04 1.27
CA GLY A 21 1.39 -10.28 0.07
C GLY A 21 0.34 -9.18 0.32
N HIS A 22 -0.67 -9.46 1.16
CA HIS A 22 -1.67 -8.46 1.57
C HIS A 22 -1.03 -7.40 2.48
N GLY A 23 -0.20 -7.85 3.44
CA GLY A 23 0.54 -6.95 4.32
C GLY A 23 1.49 -6.02 3.55
N TYR A 24 2.12 -6.50 2.46
CA TYR A 24 2.97 -5.68 1.61
C TYR A 24 2.22 -4.54 0.92
N GLU A 25 1.05 -4.82 0.33
CA GLU A 25 0.20 -3.79 -0.28
C GLU A 25 -0.24 -2.74 0.75
N ALA A 26 -0.72 -3.21 1.91
CA ALA A 26 -1.18 -2.35 3.00
C ALA A 26 -0.04 -1.46 3.56
N ILE A 27 1.14 -2.03 3.80
CA ILE A 27 2.33 -1.29 4.29
C ILE A 27 2.79 -0.25 3.25
N ALA A 28 2.81 -0.60 1.96
CA ALA A 28 3.23 0.33 0.92
C ALA A 28 2.26 1.52 0.78
N ALA A 29 0.95 1.24 0.76
CA ALA A 29 -0.06 2.29 0.73
C ALA A 29 -0.02 3.16 1.99
N ASP A 30 0.18 2.56 3.16
CA ASP A 30 0.34 3.29 4.42
C ASP A 30 1.58 4.19 4.44
N ALA A 31 2.71 3.73 3.93
CA ALA A 31 3.91 4.55 3.83
C ALA A 31 3.68 5.77 2.91
N ILE A 32 2.97 5.60 1.80
CA ILE A 32 2.61 6.71 0.90
C ILE A 32 1.62 7.66 1.59
N ALA A 33 0.60 7.14 2.27
CA ALA A 33 -0.36 7.93 3.03
C ALA A 33 0.34 8.77 4.12
N ARG A 34 1.20 8.13 4.92
CA ARG A 34 1.99 8.79 5.97
C ARG A 34 2.94 9.85 5.40
N PHE A 35 3.55 9.60 4.24
CA PHE A 35 4.37 10.60 3.57
C PHE A 35 3.55 11.83 3.17
N HIS A 36 2.36 11.65 2.59
CA HIS A 36 1.51 12.79 2.24
C HIS A 36 1.01 13.54 3.49
N ARG A 37 0.72 12.86 4.61
CA ARG A 37 0.44 13.51 5.89
C ARG A 37 1.66 14.28 6.42
N LEU A 38 2.85 13.69 6.33
CA LEU A 38 4.12 14.34 6.69
C LEU A 38 4.38 15.60 5.84
N ALA A 39 3.92 15.60 4.59
CA ALA A 39 3.97 16.75 3.69
C ALA A 39 2.85 17.80 3.92
N GLY A 40 2.04 17.64 4.96
CA GLY A 40 0.98 18.57 5.34
C GLY A 40 -0.31 18.46 4.51
N ARG A 41 -0.49 17.38 3.75
CA ARG A 41 -1.73 17.12 2.99
C ARG A 41 -2.80 16.53 3.91
N ASP A 42 -4.05 16.78 3.53
CA ASP A 42 -5.22 16.16 4.16
C ASP A 42 -5.42 14.79 3.52
N VAL A 43 -5.13 13.71 4.24
CA VAL A 43 -5.12 12.37 3.64
C VAL A 43 -6.33 11.58 4.11
N PHE A 44 -7.04 10.97 3.16
CA PHE A 44 -7.99 9.89 3.42
C PHE A 44 -7.40 8.59 2.84
N PHE A 45 -7.14 7.61 3.68
CA PHE A 45 -6.61 6.31 3.30
C PHE A 45 -7.65 5.22 3.54
N MET A 46 -8.05 4.51 2.48
CA MET A 46 -9.02 3.42 2.58
C MET A 46 -8.40 2.06 2.24
N THR A 47 -8.78 1.05 3.02
CA THR A 47 -8.56 -0.37 2.74
C THR A 47 -9.82 -1.17 3.08
N GLY A 48 -9.84 -2.49 2.92
CA GLY A 48 -11.01 -3.29 3.22
C GLY A 48 -11.03 -4.70 2.65
N THR A 49 -12.23 -5.28 2.60
CA THR A 49 -12.46 -6.65 2.11
C THR A 49 -13.61 -6.77 1.12
N ASP A 50 -13.39 -7.58 0.09
CA ASP A 50 -14.37 -7.98 -0.93
C ASP A 50 -15.04 -9.30 -0.55
N GLU A 51 -16.19 -9.20 0.10
CA GLU A 51 -16.81 -10.30 0.80
C GLU A 51 -17.82 -11.11 -0.03
N HIS A 52 -18.07 -10.77 -1.29
CA HIS A 52 -19.11 -11.41 -2.11
C HIS A 52 -18.55 -12.52 -3.06
N GLY A 53 -19.44 -13.14 -3.83
CA GLY A 53 -19.06 -14.03 -4.93
C GLY A 53 -19.05 -15.52 -4.59
N LEU A 54 -18.97 -16.34 -5.64
CA LEU A 54 -19.11 -17.80 -5.59
C LEU A 54 -18.08 -18.46 -4.66
N LYS A 55 -16.83 -18.00 -4.68
CA LYS A 55 -15.74 -18.63 -3.93
C LYS A 55 -15.90 -18.47 -2.41
N MET A 56 -16.46 -17.34 -1.94
CA MET A 56 -16.88 -17.16 -0.55
C MET A 56 -18.02 -18.14 -0.20
N ALA A 57 -19.02 -18.27 -1.07
CA ALA A 57 -20.14 -19.19 -0.86
C ALA A 57 -19.70 -20.67 -0.81
N GLN A 58 -18.81 -21.09 -1.71
CA GLN A 58 -18.22 -22.42 -1.72
C GLN A 58 -17.39 -22.68 -0.46
N THR A 59 -16.49 -21.75 -0.08
CA THR A 59 -15.65 -21.89 1.12
C THR A 59 -16.51 -22.00 2.39
N ALA A 60 -17.59 -21.23 2.48
CA ALA A 60 -18.51 -21.28 3.61
C ALA A 60 -19.24 -22.64 3.68
N ARG A 61 -19.71 -23.13 2.53
CA ARG A 61 -20.34 -24.46 2.39
C ARG A 61 -19.39 -25.58 2.81
N ASP A 62 -18.13 -25.56 2.36
CA ASP A 62 -17.12 -26.56 2.71
C ASP A 62 -16.80 -26.57 4.20
N ARG A 63 -16.97 -25.42 4.87
CA ARG A 63 -16.80 -25.26 6.33
C ARG A 63 -18.08 -25.52 7.13
N GLY A 64 -19.22 -25.75 6.47
CA GLY A 64 -20.52 -25.90 7.13
C GLY A 64 -21.04 -24.65 7.84
N ILE A 65 -20.65 -23.46 7.37
CA ILE A 65 -21.08 -22.15 7.91
C ILE A 65 -21.74 -21.30 6.82
N THR A 66 -22.39 -20.21 7.20
CA THR A 66 -22.95 -19.25 6.23
C THR A 66 -21.87 -18.36 5.62
N PRO A 67 -22.06 -17.84 4.39
CA PRO A 67 -21.13 -16.88 3.80
C PRO A 67 -20.94 -15.60 4.64
N ALA A 68 -21.98 -15.15 5.34
CA ALA A 68 -21.93 -13.98 6.23
C ALA A 68 -21.06 -14.23 7.48
N GLU A 69 -21.12 -15.43 8.05
CA GLU A 69 -20.23 -15.86 9.15
C GLU A 69 -18.78 -15.93 8.67
N LEU A 70 -18.52 -16.54 7.51
CA LEU A 70 -17.19 -16.60 6.91
C LEU A 70 -16.63 -15.19 6.65
N ALA A 71 -17.42 -14.32 6.03
CA ALA A 71 -17.03 -12.94 5.74
C ALA A 71 -16.68 -12.18 7.03
N SER A 72 -17.51 -12.30 8.07
CA SER A 72 -17.26 -11.63 9.36
C SER A 72 -16.01 -12.14 10.06
N GLU A 73 -15.78 -13.46 10.07
CA GLU A 73 -14.55 -14.05 10.61
C GLU A 73 -13.32 -13.58 9.84
N MET A 74 -13.31 -13.74 8.52
CA MET A 74 -12.13 -13.48 7.72
C MET A 74 -11.81 -11.98 7.67
N SER A 75 -12.80 -11.11 7.51
CA SER A 75 -12.58 -9.65 7.55
C SER A 75 -12.03 -9.17 8.89
N SER A 76 -12.39 -9.81 10.01
CA SER A 76 -11.78 -9.51 11.30
C SER A 76 -10.28 -9.82 11.33
N LEU A 77 -9.84 -10.88 10.64
CA LEU A 77 -8.42 -11.24 10.54
C LEU A 77 -7.64 -10.25 9.66
N PHE A 78 -8.22 -9.79 8.56
CA PHE A 78 -7.61 -8.76 7.71
C PHE A 78 -7.48 -7.42 8.46
N ARG A 79 -8.53 -6.99 9.15
CA ARG A 79 -8.47 -5.78 9.99
C ARG A 79 -7.42 -5.91 11.09
N ALA A 80 -7.37 -7.06 11.77
CA ALA A 80 -6.37 -7.32 12.80
C ALA A 80 -4.93 -7.33 12.23
N MET A 81 -4.74 -7.83 11.00
CA MET A 81 -3.47 -7.75 10.30
C MET A 81 -3.06 -6.28 10.10
N ASP A 82 -3.93 -5.46 9.53
CA ASP A 82 -3.64 -4.05 9.26
C ASP A 82 -3.34 -3.27 10.56
N GLU A 83 -4.14 -3.49 11.61
CA GLU A 83 -3.92 -2.88 12.93
C GLU A 83 -2.58 -3.30 13.55
N ARG A 84 -2.24 -4.59 13.50
CA ARG A 84 -0.95 -5.12 14.03
C ARG A 84 0.25 -4.65 13.22
N LEU A 85 0.10 -4.42 11.91
CA LEU A 85 1.15 -3.87 11.04
C LEU A 85 1.21 -2.33 11.09
N GLU A 86 0.44 -1.71 11.99
CA GLU A 86 0.36 -0.27 12.21
C GLU A 86 -0.05 0.52 10.95
N VAL A 87 -0.93 -0.07 10.12
CA VAL A 87 -1.52 0.56 8.95
C VAL A 87 -2.52 1.63 9.40
N SER A 88 -2.30 2.88 8.98
CA SER A 88 -3.07 4.06 9.41
C SER A 88 -4.22 4.40 8.46
N PHE A 89 -5.07 3.42 8.17
CA PHE A 89 -6.28 3.64 7.36
C PHE A 89 -7.32 4.47 8.11
N ASP A 90 -8.01 5.35 7.39
CA ASP A 90 -9.12 6.16 7.89
C ASP A 90 -10.46 5.39 7.79
N ARG A 91 -10.58 4.49 6.81
CA ARG A 91 -11.73 3.58 6.67
C ARG A 91 -11.28 2.18 6.27
N PHE A 92 -11.83 1.19 6.98
CA PHE A 92 -11.82 -0.22 6.58
C PHE A 92 -13.21 -0.58 6.07
N ILE A 93 -13.38 -0.69 4.76
CA ILE A 93 -14.68 -0.96 4.13
C ILE A 93 -14.92 -2.47 3.99
N ARG A 94 -16.16 -2.89 4.18
CA ARG A 94 -16.63 -4.26 3.91
C ARG A 94 -17.74 -4.21 2.87
N THR A 95 -17.66 -5.02 1.81
CA THR A 95 -18.71 -4.98 0.75
C THR A 95 -20.07 -5.50 1.23
N THR A 96 -20.17 -6.16 2.39
CA THR A 96 -21.47 -6.47 3.00
C THR A 96 -22.17 -5.27 3.67
N GLU A 97 -21.52 -4.11 3.76
CA GLU A 97 -22.13 -2.92 4.38
C GLU A 97 -23.36 -2.43 3.60
N PRO A 98 -24.46 -2.02 4.29
CA PRO A 98 -25.67 -1.55 3.61
C PRO A 98 -25.49 -0.30 2.74
N ASP A 99 -24.59 0.60 3.10
CA ASP A 99 -24.25 1.79 2.29
C ASP A 99 -23.51 1.39 1.01
N HIS A 100 -22.65 0.36 1.07
CA HIS A 100 -22.00 -0.21 -0.10
C HIS A 100 -23.00 -0.84 -1.07
N HIS A 101 -23.97 -1.62 -0.58
CA HIS A 101 -25.04 -2.17 -1.42
C HIS A 101 -25.81 -1.05 -2.15
N ARG A 102 -26.14 0.03 -1.44
CA ARG A 102 -26.79 1.21 -2.03
C ARG A 102 -25.92 1.90 -3.08
N ALA A 103 -24.63 2.07 -2.82
CA ALA A 103 -23.68 2.66 -3.75
C ALA A 103 -23.56 1.83 -5.04
N SER A 104 -23.42 0.51 -4.91
CA SER A 104 -23.35 -0.45 -6.03
C SER A 104 -24.64 -0.44 -6.86
N GLN A 105 -25.81 -0.34 -6.22
CA GLN A 105 -27.08 -0.16 -6.91
C GLN A 105 -27.21 1.20 -7.61
N ALA A 106 -26.68 2.27 -7.03
CA ALA A 106 -26.72 3.60 -7.62
C ALA A 106 -25.84 3.71 -8.87
N ILE A 107 -24.60 3.20 -8.84
CA ILE A 107 -23.74 3.21 -10.03
C ILE A 107 -24.29 2.27 -11.12
N TRP A 108 -24.88 1.14 -10.74
CA TRP A 108 -25.58 0.27 -11.67
C TRP A 108 -26.69 1.02 -12.41
N GLN A 109 -27.55 1.72 -11.66
CA GLN A 109 -28.65 2.49 -12.25
C GLN A 109 -28.11 3.60 -13.17
N ALA A 110 -27.02 4.28 -12.79
CA ALA A 110 -26.39 5.28 -13.64
C ALA A 110 -25.92 4.71 -14.98
N MET A 111 -25.37 3.49 -14.99
CA MET A 111 -24.97 2.79 -16.22
C MET A 111 -26.19 2.32 -17.06
N VAL A 112 -27.27 1.90 -16.40
CA VAL A 112 -28.56 1.58 -17.07
C VAL A 112 -29.14 2.81 -17.75
N ASP A 113 -29.19 3.96 -17.04
CA ASP A 113 -29.75 5.22 -17.55
C ASP A 113 -28.99 5.75 -18.78
N ARG A 114 -27.75 5.29 -18.96
CA ARG A 114 -26.88 5.63 -20.09
C ARG A 114 -26.99 4.65 -21.25
N GLY A 115 -27.76 3.57 -21.09
CA GLY A 115 -28.00 2.55 -22.10
C GLY A 115 -26.85 1.55 -22.25
N ASP A 116 -25.91 1.54 -21.30
CA ASP A 116 -24.72 0.69 -21.35
C ASP A 116 -24.91 -0.66 -20.68
N ILE A 117 -25.98 -0.83 -19.89
CA ILE A 117 -26.38 -2.11 -19.35
C ILE A 117 -27.59 -2.63 -20.14
N TYR A 118 -27.48 -3.85 -20.64
CA TYR A 118 -28.56 -4.52 -21.36
C TYR A 118 -28.64 -5.99 -20.99
N LEU A 119 -29.85 -6.55 -21.06
CA LEU A 119 -30.07 -7.96 -20.82
C LEU A 119 -29.67 -8.75 -22.08
N GLY A 120 -28.83 -9.76 -21.89
CA GLY A 120 -28.37 -10.64 -22.95
C GLY A 120 -28.36 -12.10 -22.49
N ARG A 121 -27.79 -12.95 -23.32
CA ARG A 121 -27.60 -14.37 -23.05
C ARG A 121 -26.17 -14.74 -23.33
N TYR A 122 -25.52 -15.38 -22.36
CA TYR A 122 -24.25 -16.07 -22.59
C TYR A 122 -24.59 -17.46 -23.09
N GLU A 123 -24.15 -17.80 -24.30
CA GLU A 123 -24.40 -19.10 -24.92
C GLU A 123 -23.06 -19.77 -25.20
N GLY A 124 -22.86 -20.98 -24.68
CA GLY A 124 -21.61 -21.69 -24.88
C GLY A 124 -21.67 -23.12 -24.35
N TRP A 125 -20.62 -23.88 -24.67
CA TRP A 125 -20.51 -25.26 -24.23
C TRP A 125 -19.92 -25.31 -22.82
N TYR A 126 -20.73 -25.60 -21.83
CA TYR A 126 -20.35 -25.60 -20.43
C TYR A 126 -20.07 -27.02 -19.94
N SER A 127 -18.88 -27.26 -19.39
CA SER A 127 -18.63 -28.47 -18.62
C SER A 127 -18.98 -28.20 -17.18
N VAL A 128 -19.99 -28.92 -16.67
CA VAL A 128 -20.35 -28.92 -15.24
C VAL A 128 -19.19 -29.45 -14.39
N ARG A 129 -18.39 -30.37 -14.94
CA ARG A 129 -17.28 -31.01 -14.22
C ARG A 129 -16.04 -30.12 -14.14
N ASP A 130 -15.79 -29.30 -15.17
CA ASP A 130 -14.68 -28.35 -15.19
C ASP A 130 -15.10 -26.95 -14.68
N GLU A 131 -16.39 -26.76 -14.42
CA GLU A 131 -17.05 -25.48 -14.13
C GLU A 131 -16.67 -24.36 -15.12
N ALA A 132 -16.51 -24.71 -16.41
CA ALA A 132 -15.97 -23.81 -17.42
C ALA A 132 -16.78 -23.83 -18.72
N PHE A 133 -16.90 -22.65 -19.35
CA PHE A 133 -17.37 -22.52 -20.72
C PHE A 133 -16.22 -22.70 -21.69
N TYR A 134 -16.49 -23.40 -22.78
CA TYR A 134 -15.59 -23.65 -23.89
C TYR A 134 -16.20 -23.11 -25.17
N ASP A 135 -15.35 -22.47 -25.97
CA ASP A 135 -15.69 -22.19 -27.36
C ASP A 135 -15.83 -23.50 -28.13
N GLU A 136 -16.66 -23.52 -29.16
CA GLU A 136 -16.87 -24.72 -29.98
C GLU A 136 -15.56 -25.27 -30.59
N LYS A 137 -14.58 -24.39 -30.87
CA LYS A 137 -13.25 -24.76 -31.39
C LYS A 137 -12.36 -25.50 -30.37
N GLU A 138 -12.70 -25.44 -29.08
CA GLU A 138 -11.93 -26.06 -28.00
C GLU A 138 -12.41 -27.48 -27.69
N LEU A 139 -13.56 -27.88 -28.23
CA LEU A 139 -14.17 -29.16 -27.92
C LEU A 139 -13.50 -30.30 -28.67
N VAL A 140 -13.51 -31.48 -28.03
CA VAL A 140 -13.06 -32.74 -28.62
C VAL A 140 -14.22 -33.72 -28.70
N ASP A 141 -14.24 -34.55 -29.74
CA ASP A 141 -15.26 -35.57 -29.91
C ASP A 141 -14.99 -36.79 -29.01
N GLY A 142 -16.00 -37.24 -28.26
CA GLY A 142 -15.98 -38.47 -27.47
C GLY A 142 -16.40 -39.71 -28.28
N GLU A 143 -16.10 -40.91 -27.75
CA GLU A 143 -16.32 -42.21 -28.43
C GLU A 143 -17.79 -42.55 -28.77
N GLY A 144 -18.75 -41.70 -28.39
CA GLY A 144 -20.19 -41.86 -28.65
C GLY A 144 -20.87 -40.70 -29.37
N GLY A 145 -20.11 -39.74 -29.93
CA GLY A 145 -20.68 -38.49 -30.49
C GLY A 145 -20.99 -37.43 -29.44
N GLU A 146 -20.52 -37.63 -28.21
CA GLU A 146 -20.52 -36.63 -27.14
C GLU A 146 -19.50 -35.53 -27.45
N ARG A 147 -19.83 -34.27 -27.13
CA ARG A 147 -18.84 -33.20 -27.12
C ARG A 147 -18.22 -33.11 -25.74
N LEU A 148 -16.89 -33.11 -25.71
CA LEU A 148 -16.11 -33.05 -24.48
C LEU A 148 -15.25 -31.79 -24.46
N SER A 149 -14.93 -31.30 -23.27
CA SER A 149 -13.91 -30.27 -23.07
C SER A 149 -12.52 -30.77 -23.51
N PRO A 150 -11.51 -29.90 -23.70
CA PRO A 150 -10.11 -30.30 -23.86
C PRO A 150 -9.60 -31.26 -22.77
N GLN A 151 -10.26 -31.29 -21.62
CA GLN A 151 -9.95 -32.12 -20.46
C GLN A 151 -10.70 -33.47 -20.48
N GLY A 152 -11.48 -33.74 -21.53
CA GLY A 152 -12.22 -34.99 -21.71
C GLY A 152 -13.48 -35.08 -20.84
N THR A 153 -14.05 -33.96 -20.40
CA THR A 153 -15.28 -33.96 -19.61
C THR A 153 -16.50 -33.54 -20.45
N PRO A 154 -17.69 -34.11 -20.22
CA PRO A 154 -18.88 -33.75 -20.99
C PRO A 154 -19.19 -32.25 -20.91
N VAL A 155 -19.46 -31.64 -22.06
CA VAL A 155 -19.96 -30.27 -22.15
C VAL A 155 -21.40 -30.26 -22.64
N GLU A 156 -22.20 -29.33 -22.12
CA GLU A 156 -23.59 -29.10 -22.51
C GLU A 156 -23.75 -27.67 -23.00
N TRP A 157 -24.50 -27.48 -24.09
CA TRP A 157 -24.83 -26.13 -24.54
C TRP A 157 -25.72 -25.46 -23.50
N THR A 158 -25.15 -24.48 -22.80
CA THR A 158 -25.81 -23.77 -21.71
C THR A 158 -26.04 -22.33 -22.13
N VAL A 159 -27.29 -21.89 -21.93
CA VAL A 159 -27.71 -20.51 -22.16
C VAL A 159 -28.03 -19.90 -20.80
N GLU A 160 -27.15 -19.05 -20.31
CA GLU A 160 -27.39 -18.29 -19.08
C GLU A 160 -27.76 -16.85 -19.42
N GLU A 161 -28.93 -16.42 -18.94
CA GLU A 161 -29.31 -15.02 -19.00
C GLU A 161 -28.41 -14.21 -18.09
N SER A 162 -27.88 -13.10 -18.61
CA SER A 162 -27.02 -12.20 -17.84
C SER A 162 -27.18 -10.77 -18.35
N TRP A 163 -27.11 -9.82 -17.44
CA TRP A 163 -26.86 -8.43 -17.77
C TRP A 163 -25.44 -8.23 -18.28
N PHE A 164 -25.29 -7.50 -19.37
CA PHE A 164 -24.03 -7.14 -19.99
C PHE A 164 -23.80 -5.63 -19.93
N PHE A 165 -22.55 -5.25 -19.74
CA PHE A 165 -22.05 -3.89 -19.89
C PHE A 165 -21.38 -3.73 -21.25
N ARG A 166 -21.68 -2.63 -21.96
CA ARG A 166 -21.15 -2.29 -23.30
C ARG A 166 -19.67 -1.89 -23.30
N LEU A 167 -18.80 -2.72 -22.74
CA LEU A 167 -17.37 -2.44 -22.62
C LEU A 167 -16.71 -2.17 -23.98
N SER A 168 -17.19 -2.81 -25.06
CA SER A 168 -16.67 -2.58 -26.41
C SER A 168 -16.78 -1.11 -26.85
N ALA A 169 -17.81 -0.38 -26.41
CA ALA A 169 -18.00 1.04 -26.72
C ALA A 169 -16.95 1.95 -26.07
N TYR A 170 -16.25 1.47 -25.04
CA TYR A 170 -15.29 2.24 -24.25
C TYR A 170 -13.84 2.06 -24.71
N GLN A 171 -13.57 1.27 -25.75
CA GLN A 171 -12.21 1.03 -26.24
C GLN A 171 -11.47 2.33 -26.61
N GLU A 172 -12.03 3.16 -27.50
CA GLU A 172 -11.40 4.41 -27.92
C GLU A 172 -11.32 5.46 -26.78
N PRO A 173 -12.37 5.69 -25.97
CA PRO A 173 -12.28 6.54 -24.77
C PRO A 173 -11.15 6.14 -23.81
N LEU A 174 -10.94 4.85 -23.57
CA LEU A 174 -9.86 4.36 -22.73
C LEU A 174 -8.47 4.60 -23.38
N LEU A 175 -8.33 4.32 -24.68
CA LEU A 175 -7.08 4.61 -25.39
C LEU A 175 -6.75 6.10 -25.42
N GLN A 176 -7.77 6.96 -25.49
CA GLN A 176 -7.61 8.41 -25.40
C GLN A 176 -7.13 8.81 -23.99
N LEU A 177 -7.74 8.28 -22.93
CA LEU A 177 -7.29 8.50 -21.55
C LEU A 177 -5.81 8.17 -21.38
N TYR A 178 -5.35 7.02 -21.87
CA TYR A 178 -3.95 6.60 -21.71
C TYR A 178 -2.96 7.45 -22.51
N ARG A 179 -3.41 8.08 -23.61
CA ARG A 179 -2.61 9.00 -24.42
C ARG A 179 -2.50 10.37 -23.76
N GLU A 180 -3.60 10.88 -23.23
CA GLU A 180 -3.67 12.22 -22.61
C GLU A 180 -3.11 12.23 -21.18
N GLN A 181 -3.21 11.10 -20.48
CA GLN A 181 -2.71 10.93 -19.11
C GLN A 181 -1.69 9.79 -19.06
N PRO A 182 -0.43 10.02 -19.47
CA PRO A 182 0.59 8.96 -19.51
C PRO A 182 0.87 8.35 -18.12
N ASN A 183 0.63 9.10 -17.04
CA ASN A 183 0.82 8.64 -15.67
C ASN A 183 -0.44 8.00 -15.05
N PHE A 184 -1.53 7.80 -15.81
CA PHE A 184 -2.75 7.16 -15.30
C PHE A 184 -2.48 5.72 -14.84
N ILE A 185 -1.58 4.99 -15.51
CA ILE A 185 -1.17 3.63 -15.14
C ILE A 185 0.34 3.62 -14.89
N ARG A 186 0.76 3.16 -13.73
CA ARG A 186 2.17 2.95 -13.39
C ARG A 186 2.41 1.55 -12.79
N PRO A 187 3.64 1.02 -12.90
CA PRO A 187 4.75 1.49 -13.74
C PRO A 187 4.49 1.32 -15.24
N GLU A 188 5.34 1.89 -16.09
CA GLU A 188 5.22 1.91 -17.56
C GLU A 188 5.00 0.51 -18.17
N ALA A 189 5.61 -0.52 -17.59
CA ALA A 189 5.39 -1.90 -18.03
C ALA A 189 3.91 -2.33 -17.93
N ARG A 190 3.21 -1.96 -16.85
CA ARG A 190 1.78 -2.26 -16.66
C ARG A 190 0.92 -1.45 -17.64
N ARG A 191 1.26 -0.18 -17.85
CA ARG A 191 0.61 0.69 -18.84
C ARG A 191 0.64 0.06 -20.23
N ASN A 192 1.82 -0.37 -20.67
CA ASN A 192 2.01 -0.98 -21.99
C ASN A 192 1.23 -2.30 -22.14
N GLU A 193 1.16 -3.12 -21.09
CA GLU A 193 0.35 -4.35 -21.10
C GLU A 193 -1.15 -4.05 -21.23
N VAL A 194 -1.67 -3.06 -20.49
CA VAL A 194 -3.08 -2.64 -20.58
C VAL A 194 -3.38 -2.02 -21.93
N MET A 195 -2.52 -1.13 -22.44
CA MET A 195 -2.70 -0.51 -23.75
C MET A 195 -2.80 -1.56 -24.85
N ARG A 196 -1.85 -2.50 -24.91
CA ARG A 196 -1.89 -3.59 -25.91
C ARG A 196 -3.12 -4.46 -25.80
N PHE A 197 -3.60 -4.71 -24.58
CA PHE A 197 -4.84 -5.45 -24.37
C PHE A 197 -6.04 -4.72 -24.96
N VAL A 198 -6.17 -3.40 -24.71
CA VAL A 198 -7.28 -2.59 -25.22
C VAL A 198 -7.18 -2.39 -26.74
N GLU A 199 -5.96 -2.23 -27.29
CA GLU A 199 -5.71 -2.17 -28.74
C GLU A 199 -6.13 -3.47 -29.46
N GLY A 200 -6.09 -4.61 -28.76
CA GLY A 200 -6.52 -5.92 -29.29
C GLY A 200 -8.03 -6.07 -29.49
N GLY A 201 -8.84 -5.13 -28.99
CA GLY A 201 -10.30 -5.18 -29.05
C GLY A 201 -10.93 -5.52 -27.69
N LEU A 202 -12.00 -4.80 -27.33
CA LEU A 202 -12.81 -5.10 -26.14
C LEU A 202 -14.15 -5.72 -26.53
N SER A 203 -14.54 -6.77 -25.81
CA SER A 203 -15.88 -7.39 -25.89
C SER A 203 -16.75 -6.92 -24.72
N ASP A 204 -18.07 -6.94 -24.92
CA ASP A 204 -19.03 -6.62 -23.86
C ASP A 204 -18.91 -7.59 -22.68
N LEU A 205 -19.05 -7.05 -21.47
CA LEU A 205 -18.72 -7.74 -20.22
C LEU A 205 -20.00 -8.20 -19.52
N SER A 206 -20.12 -9.48 -19.20
CA SER A 206 -21.20 -9.97 -18.35
C SER A 206 -21.03 -9.48 -16.91
N VAL A 207 -22.00 -8.69 -16.43
CA VAL A 207 -21.99 -7.98 -15.15
C VAL A 207 -23.02 -8.49 -14.14
N SER A 208 -23.65 -9.64 -14.38
CA SER A 208 -24.50 -10.32 -13.37
C SER A 208 -24.41 -11.84 -13.43
N ARG A 209 -24.86 -12.52 -12.37
CA ARG A 209 -24.94 -13.99 -12.28
C ARG A 209 -26.27 -14.41 -11.65
N THR A 210 -26.75 -15.60 -12.01
CA THR A 210 -27.97 -16.23 -11.45
C THR A 210 -27.68 -17.52 -10.68
N SER A 211 -26.46 -18.05 -10.79
CA SER A 211 -26.06 -19.35 -10.24
C SER A 211 -25.82 -19.36 -8.73
N PHE A 212 -25.79 -18.20 -8.07
CA PHE A 212 -25.63 -18.07 -6.61
C PHE A 212 -26.24 -16.75 -6.09
N ASP A 213 -26.56 -16.71 -4.79
CA ASP A 213 -27.25 -15.57 -4.16
C ASP A 213 -26.38 -14.66 -3.29
N TRP A 214 -25.10 -15.00 -3.09
CA TRP A 214 -24.18 -14.24 -2.25
C TRP A 214 -23.51 -13.07 -3.01
N GLY A 215 -24.22 -11.95 -3.11
CA GLY A 215 -23.76 -10.72 -3.76
C GLY A 215 -24.79 -9.58 -3.69
N VAL A 216 -24.43 -8.39 -4.19
CA VAL A 216 -25.36 -7.26 -4.29
C VAL A 216 -26.44 -7.59 -5.32
N LYS A 217 -27.72 -7.40 -4.96
CA LYS A 217 -28.84 -7.68 -5.87
C LYS A 217 -28.95 -6.62 -6.98
N VAL A 218 -29.19 -7.07 -8.20
CA VAL A 218 -29.44 -6.19 -9.36
C VAL A 218 -30.81 -5.50 -9.18
N PRO A 219 -30.88 -4.16 -9.22
CA PRO A 219 -32.14 -3.42 -9.13
C PRO A 219 -33.14 -3.90 -10.20
N GLY A 220 -34.35 -4.29 -9.78
CA GLY A 220 -35.39 -4.79 -10.68
C GLY A 220 -35.17 -6.21 -11.21
N SER A 221 -34.17 -6.95 -10.73
CA SER A 221 -33.90 -8.35 -11.11
C SER A 221 -33.37 -9.15 -9.92
N GLU A 222 -34.26 -9.52 -8.99
CA GLU A 222 -33.89 -10.16 -7.71
C GLU A 222 -33.19 -11.53 -7.85
N ASN A 223 -33.42 -12.21 -8.98
CA ASN A 223 -32.75 -13.48 -9.32
C ASN A 223 -31.30 -13.29 -9.78
N HIS A 224 -30.86 -12.04 -9.98
CA HIS A 224 -29.49 -11.71 -10.37
C HIS A 224 -28.74 -11.07 -9.22
N VAL A 225 -27.51 -11.54 -9.03
CA VAL A 225 -26.48 -10.83 -8.26
C VAL A 225 -25.53 -10.11 -9.21
N MET A 226 -25.06 -8.93 -8.81
CA MET A 226 -24.03 -8.20 -9.55
C MET A 226 -22.76 -9.03 -9.63
N TYR A 227 -22.04 -8.88 -10.74
CA TYR A 227 -20.69 -9.41 -10.87
C TYR A 227 -19.82 -8.74 -9.82
N VAL A 228 -19.05 -9.56 -9.09
CA VAL A 228 -18.25 -9.13 -7.94
C VAL A 228 -17.38 -7.90 -8.24
N TRP A 229 -16.82 -7.77 -9.43
CA TRP A 229 -15.98 -6.62 -9.76
C TRP A 229 -16.76 -5.32 -9.95
N VAL A 230 -18.06 -5.36 -10.26
CA VAL A 230 -18.89 -4.14 -10.26
C VAL A 230 -19.09 -3.65 -8.83
N ASP A 231 -19.47 -4.53 -7.90
CA ASP A 231 -19.62 -4.13 -6.51
C ASP A 231 -18.28 -3.81 -5.85
N ALA A 232 -17.29 -4.69 -5.97
CA ALA A 232 -15.96 -4.50 -5.41
C ALA A 232 -15.35 -3.17 -5.86
N LEU A 233 -15.32 -2.81 -7.15
CA LEU A 233 -14.75 -1.52 -7.59
C LEU A 233 -15.52 -0.30 -7.06
N THR A 234 -16.81 -0.45 -6.75
CA THR A 234 -17.64 0.62 -6.19
C THR A 234 -17.25 0.97 -4.74
N ASN A 235 -16.43 0.14 -4.07
CA ASN A 235 -15.93 0.42 -2.73
C ASN A 235 -15.21 1.78 -2.68
N TYR A 236 -14.47 2.15 -3.74
CA TYR A 236 -13.72 3.41 -3.84
C TYR A 236 -14.60 4.65 -3.77
N LEU A 237 -15.84 4.56 -4.26
CA LEU A 237 -16.85 5.62 -4.17
C LEU A 237 -17.56 5.57 -2.80
N THR A 238 -17.95 4.37 -2.38
CA THR A 238 -18.68 4.15 -1.12
C THR A 238 -17.87 4.67 0.06
N GLY A 239 -16.57 4.41 0.06
CA GLY A 239 -15.59 4.76 1.09
C GLY A 239 -15.67 6.19 1.59
N ILE A 240 -16.00 7.09 0.69
CA ILE A 240 -16.04 8.54 0.89
C ILE A 240 -17.46 9.10 0.81
N GLY A 241 -18.50 8.25 0.75
CA GLY A 241 -19.90 8.66 0.91
C GLY A 241 -20.69 8.87 -0.38
N TYR A 242 -20.33 8.22 -1.48
CA TYR A 242 -21.26 7.99 -2.60
C TYR A 242 -22.34 6.96 -2.17
N PRO A 243 -23.61 7.08 -2.61
CA PRO A 243 -24.15 8.01 -3.60
C PRO A 243 -24.68 9.34 -3.04
N ASP A 244 -24.61 9.52 -1.72
CA ASP A 244 -25.17 10.70 -1.05
C ASP A 244 -24.32 11.98 -1.27
N ASN A 245 -23.15 11.83 -1.90
CA ASN A 245 -22.20 12.91 -2.21
C ASN A 245 -21.86 13.76 -0.98
N THR A 246 -21.52 13.09 0.13
CA THR A 246 -21.16 13.74 1.39
C THR A 246 -19.99 14.74 1.25
N ASP A 247 -19.74 15.53 2.29
CA ASP A 247 -18.58 16.45 2.32
C ASP A 247 -17.25 15.71 2.06
N THR A 248 -17.11 14.49 2.58
CA THR A 248 -15.94 13.63 2.31
C THR A 248 -15.83 13.31 0.82
N TYR A 249 -16.95 12.99 0.15
CA TYR A 249 -16.97 12.69 -1.28
C TYR A 249 -16.54 13.91 -2.09
N THR A 250 -17.13 15.07 -1.80
CA THR A 250 -16.84 16.33 -2.51
C THR A 250 -15.38 16.76 -2.34
N LYS A 251 -14.79 16.46 -1.18
CA LYS A 251 -13.40 16.81 -0.88
C LYS A 251 -12.39 15.86 -1.51
N PHE A 252 -12.66 14.56 -1.52
CA PHE A 252 -11.67 13.52 -1.82
C PHE A 252 -11.88 12.81 -3.16
N TRP A 253 -13.06 12.86 -3.78
CA TRP A 253 -13.25 12.26 -5.10
C TRP A 253 -12.79 13.21 -6.23
N PRO A 254 -12.06 12.72 -7.24
CA PRO A 254 -11.60 11.35 -7.45
C PRO A 254 -10.34 10.97 -6.68
N ALA A 255 -10.15 9.66 -6.48
CA ALA A 255 -8.94 9.12 -5.86
C ALA A 255 -7.67 9.61 -6.57
N ASP A 256 -6.70 10.07 -5.79
CA ASP A 256 -5.38 10.44 -6.30
C ASP A 256 -4.57 9.20 -6.69
N LEU A 257 -4.72 8.10 -5.95
CA LEU A 257 -3.93 6.89 -6.14
C LEU A 257 -4.66 5.62 -5.71
N HIS A 258 -4.80 4.69 -6.64
CA HIS A 258 -5.14 3.29 -6.33
C HIS A 258 -3.87 2.44 -6.32
N ILE A 259 -3.52 1.85 -5.17
CA ILE A 259 -2.46 0.85 -5.05
C ILE A 259 -3.08 -0.54 -5.17
N ILE A 260 -2.58 -1.33 -6.12
CA ILE A 260 -3.12 -2.66 -6.41
C ILE A 260 -2.03 -3.66 -6.83
N GLY A 261 -2.28 -4.95 -6.67
CA GLY A 261 -1.47 -6.01 -7.27
C GLY A 261 -1.53 -6.05 -8.81
N LYS A 262 -0.44 -6.48 -9.45
CA LYS A 262 -0.34 -6.56 -10.92
C LYS A 262 -1.37 -7.49 -11.59
N ASP A 263 -1.92 -8.45 -10.87
CA ASP A 263 -2.96 -9.39 -11.35
C ASP A 263 -4.31 -8.74 -11.57
N ILE A 264 -4.59 -7.63 -10.89
CA ILE A 264 -5.91 -6.98 -10.93
C ILE A 264 -5.88 -5.63 -11.65
N VAL A 265 -4.78 -5.30 -12.34
CA VAL A 265 -4.61 -4.05 -13.10
C VAL A 265 -5.68 -3.88 -14.17
N ARG A 266 -6.08 -4.95 -14.86
CA ARG A 266 -7.11 -4.86 -15.91
C ARG A 266 -8.45 -4.39 -15.36
N PHE A 267 -8.85 -4.85 -14.18
CA PHE A 267 -10.10 -4.41 -13.56
C PHE A 267 -10.07 -2.91 -13.23
N HIS A 268 -8.93 -2.41 -12.73
CA HIS A 268 -8.78 -1.02 -12.30
C HIS A 268 -8.45 -0.03 -13.42
N ALA A 269 -7.82 -0.51 -14.49
CA ALA A 269 -7.39 0.34 -15.59
C ALA A 269 -8.31 0.26 -16.81
N VAL A 270 -9.15 -0.78 -16.95
CA VAL A 270 -10.07 -0.96 -18.07
C VAL A 270 -11.52 -0.87 -17.60
N TYR A 271 -11.95 -1.78 -16.72
CA TYR A 271 -13.37 -1.87 -16.35
C TYR A 271 -13.80 -0.70 -15.48
N TRP A 272 -13.00 -0.38 -14.46
CA TRP A 272 -13.32 0.71 -13.56
C TRP A 272 -13.49 2.06 -14.26
N PRO A 273 -12.51 2.55 -15.06
CA PRO A 273 -12.71 3.79 -15.80
C PRO A 273 -13.87 3.71 -16.81
N ALA A 274 -14.14 2.56 -17.43
CA ALA A 274 -15.30 2.42 -18.31
C ALA A 274 -16.64 2.55 -17.54
N PHE A 275 -16.76 1.93 -16.36
CA PHE A 275 -17.93 2.09 -15.49
C PHE A 275 -18.11 3.54 -15.04
N LEU A 276 -17.02 4.21 -14.65
CA LEU A 276 -17.05 5.62 -14.26
C LEU A 276 -17.41 6.54 -15.44
N MET A 277 -16.86 6.31 -16.64
CA MET A 277 -17.21 7.06 -17.84
C MET A 277 -18.70 6.91 -18.18
N SER A 278 -19.23 5.67 -18.11
CA SER A 278 -20.65 5.39 -18.28
C SER A 278 -21.49 6.16 -17.28
N ALA A 279 -21.20 5.99 -15.98
CA ALA A 279 -21.87 6.68 -14.88
C ALA A 279 -21.61 8.21 -14.81
N ALA A 280 -20.85 8.78 -15.75
CA ALA A 280 -20.47 10.19 -15.80
C ALA A 280 -19.76 10.70 -14.53
N LEU A 281 -18.96 9.84 -13.89
CA LEU A 281 -18.19 10.15 -12.69
C LEU A 281 -16.72 10.48 -13.02
N PRO A 282 -16.06 11.36 -12.24
CA PRO A 282 -14.63 11.64 -12.40
C PRO A 282 -13.77 10.37 -12.25
N LEU A 283 -12.73 10.27 -13.08
CA LEU A 283 -11.78 9.16 -13.07
C LEU A 283 -10.69 9.36 -12.01
N PRO A 284 -10.13 8.28 -11.43
CA PRO A 284 -8.96 8.39 -10.56
C PRO A 284 -7.78 9.01 -11.30
N LYS A 285 -6.86 9.66 -10.56
CA LYS A 285 -5.69 10.31 -11.16
C LYS A 285 -4.60 9.30 -11.55
N GLN A 286 -4.47 8.20 -10.80
CA GLN A 286 -3.45 7.18 -11.02
C GLN A 286 -3.84 5.81 -10.46
N VAL A 287 -3.46 4.76 -11.17
CA VAL A 287 -3.48 3.35 -10.77
C VAL A 287 -2.05 2.83 -10.79
N PHE A 288 -1.57 2.31 -9.65
CA PHE A 288 -0.25 1.73 -9.52
C PHE A 288 -0.34 0.22 -9.27
N GLY A 289 0.13 -0.57 -10.24
CA GLY A 289 0.19 -2.04 -10.19
C GLY A 289 1.54 -2.54 -9.66
N HIS A 290 1.63 -2.88 -8.37
CA HIS A 290 2.85 -3.42 -7.78
C HIS A 290 3.07 -4.91 -8.11
N GLY A 291 4.31 -5.37 -8.03
CA GLY A 291 4.65 -6.79 -8.22
C GLY A 291 4.34 -7.66 -7.00
N PHE A 292 4.53 -8.96 -7.14
CA PHE A 292 4.28 -9.91 -6.05
C PHE A 292 5.46 -10.00 -5.09
N LEU A 293 5.16 -10.27 -3.82
CA LEU A 293 6.15 -10.78 -2.89
C LEU A 293 6.23 -12.31 -3.02
N LEU A 294 7.42 -12.81 -3.29
CA LEU A 294 7.75 -14.22 -3.45
C LEU A 294 8.44 -14.74 -2.20
N HIS A 295 8.21 -16.01 -1.86
CA HIS A 295 8.94 -16.69 -0.80
C HIS A 295 10.12 -17.45 -1.41
N ARG A 296 11.35 -17.02 -1.14
CA ARG A 296 12.57 -17.62 -1.73
C ARG A 296 12.50 -17.75 -3.28
N GLY A 297 11.85 -16.78 -3.94
CA GLY A 297 11.68 -16.74 -5.40
C GLY A 297 10.46 -17.51 -5.93
N GLU A 298 9.69 -18.18 -5.08
CA GLU A 298 8.49 -18.91 -5.47
C GLU A 298 7.21 -18.16 -5.10
N LYS A 299 6.17 -18.28 -5.95
CA LYS A 299 4.85 -17.70 -5.65
C LYS A 299 4.25 -18.41 -4.44
N MET A 300 3.76 -17.62 -3.48
CA MET A 300 3.10 -18.18 -2.30
C MET A 300 1.76 -18.84 -2.68
N SER A 301 1.52 -20.05 -2.18
CA SER A 301 0.25 -20.74 -2.34
C SER A 301 0.01 -21.75 -1.23
N LYS A 302 -1.27 -21.96 -0.88
CA LYS A 302 -1.66 -22.94 0.14
C LYS A 302 -1.25 -24.37 -0.25
N SER A 303 -1.31 -24.70 -1.55
CA SER A 303 -0.94 -26.03 -2.07
C SER A 303 0.56 -26.34 -1.95
N VAL A 304 1.42 -25.33 -2.04
CA VAL A 304 2.87 -25.47 -1.86
C VAL A 304 3.25 -25.41 -0.37
N GLY A 305 2.38 -24.90 0.49
CA GLY A 305 2.63 -24.79 1.93
C GLY A 305 3.61 -23.69 2.31
N ASN A 306 3.94 -22.78 1.39
CA ASN A 306 4.87 -21.67 1.58
C ASN A 306 4.16 -20.33 1.87
N VAL A 307 2.91 -20.36 2.35
CA VAL A 307 2.17 -19.16 2.76
C VAL A 307 2.71 -18.67 4.08
N VAL A 308 2.89 -17.36 4.17
CA VAL A 308 3.61 -16.76 5.30
C VAL A 308 2.68 -15.78 5.98
N ASP A 309 2.45 -16.02 7.27
CA ASP A 309 1.62 -15.17 8.10
C ASP A 309 2.39 -13.87 8.41
N PRO A 310 1.86 -12.69 8.03
CA PRO A 310 2.52 -11.42 8.31
C PRO A 310 2.64 -11.15 9.81
N LEU A 311 1.75 -11.70 10.65
CA LEU A 311 1.79 -11.53 12.09
C LEU A 311 2.93 -12.34 12.72
N GLU A 312 3.18 -13.56 12.25
CA GLU A 312 4.34 -14.35 12.69
C GLU A 312 5.66 -13.65 12.36
N LEU A 313 5.75 -13.04 11.17
CA LEU A 313 6.92 -12.22 10.80
C LEU A 313 7.05 -10.97 11.68
N ALA A 314 5.94 -10.29 11.96
CA ALA A 314 5.94 -9.11 12.82
C ALA A 314 6.31 -9.45 14.28
N ASP A 315 5.87 -10.60 14.79
CA ASP A 315 6.22 -11.08 16.13
C ASP A 315 7.69 -11.49 16.20
N ALA A 316 8.22 -12.11 15.13
CA ALA A 316 9.61 -12.54 15.07
C ALA A 316 10.61 -11.38 14.92
N PHE A 317 10.29 -10.38 14.09
CA PHE A 317 11.24 -9.34 13.70
C PHE A 317 10.88 -7.94 14.20
N GLY A 318 9.64 -7.72 14.64
CA GLY A 318 9.08 -6.40 14.88
C GLY A 318 8.44 -5.79 13.63
N VAL A 319 7.42 -4.97 13.84
CA VAL A 319 6.62 -4.32 12.77
C VAL A 319 7.49 -3.39 11.92
N ASP A 320 8.17 -2.43 12.53
CA ASP A 320 9.00 -1.47 11.81
C ASP A 320 10.17 -2.11 11.03
N PRO A 321 10.94 -3.06 11.60
CA PRO A 321 11.90 -3.85 10.84
C PRO A 321 11.32 -4.54 9.60
N LEU A 322 10.14 -5.15 9.73
CA LEU A 322 9.46 -5.80 8.62
C LEU A 322 9.04 -4.78 7.56
N ARG A 323 8.42 -3.66 7.96
CA ARG A 323 8.04 -2.56 7.07
C ARG A 323 9.24 -2.00 6.31
N TYR A 324 10.32 -1.72 7.02
CA TYR A 324 11.57 -1.23 6.44
C TYR A 324 12.08 -2.21 5.38
N PHE A 325 12.20 -3.50 5.72
CA PHE A 325 12.69 -4.51 4.78
C PHE A 325 11.84 -4.55 3.49
N LEU A 326 10.52 -4.62 3.63
CA LEU A 326 9.61 -4.72 2.49
C LEU A 326 9.72 -3.51 1.55
N LEU A 327 9.86 -2.30 2.09
CA LEU A 327 9.92 -1.07 1.30
C LEU A 327 11.32 -0.73 0.78
N ARG A 328 12.37 -1.29 1.41
CA ARG A 328 13.78 -1.09 1.06
C ARG A 328 14.30 -2.11 0.06
N ASP A 329 13.97 -3.39 0.25
CA ASP A 329 14.59 -4.49 -0.48
C ASP A 329 13.78 -4.89 -1.72
N VAL A 330 12.48 -4.58 -1.74
CA VAL A 330 11.62 -4.76 -2.92
C VAL A 330 11.51 -3.46 -3.69
N THR A 331 11.93 -3.48 -4.96
CA THR A 331 11.67 -2.36 -5.88
C THR A 331 10.17 -2.26 -6.14
N PHE A 332 9.52 -1.21 -5.64
CA PHE A 332 8.08 -1.02 -5.78
C PHE A 332 7.68 -0.99 -7.27
N GLY A 333 6.74 -1.86 -7.66
CA GLY A 333 6.37 -2.10 -9.07
C GLY A 333 6.98 -3.36 -9.70
N GLN A 334 7.97 -3.99 -9.05
CA GLN A 334 8.56 -5.26 -9.48
C GLN A 334 8.23 -6.38 -8.49
N ASP A 335 8.45 -7.63 -8.91
CA ASP A 335 8.38 -8.77 -8.00
C ASP A 335 9.59 -8.73 -7.05
N GLY A 336 9.33 -8.95 -5.78
CA GLY A 336 10.34 -9.04 -4.73
C GLY A 336 10.40 -10.44 -4.15
N SER A 337 11.53 -10.80 -3.55
CA SER A 337 11.65 -12.04 -2.79
C SER A 337 11.98 -11.70 -1.35
N TYR A 338 11.40 -12.45 -0.41
CA TYR A 338 11.73 -12.31 1.00
C TYR A 338 12.39 -13.60 1.52
N SER A 339 13.27 -13.43 2.52
CA SER A 339 13.74 -14.50 3.39
C SER A 339 14.06 -13.95 4.78
N ALA A 340 13.91 -14.78 5.83
CA ALA A 340 14.27 -14.40 7.20
C ALA A 340 15.71 -13.86 7.30
N GLN A 341 16.65 -14.52 6.62
CA GLN A 341 18.06 -14.11 6.59
C GLN A 341 18.24 -12.73 5.95
N ALA A 342 17.51 -12.43 4.87
CA ALA A 342 17.56 -11.12 4.21
C ALA A 342 17.01 -10.01 5.13
N ILE A 343 15.89 -10.27 5.82
CA ILE A 343 15.32 -9.34 6.81
C ILE A 343 16.36 -9.03 7.89
N VAL A 344 16.91 -10.06 8.53
CA VAL A 344 17.90 -9.92 9.60
C VAL A 344 19.13 -9.17 9.12
N THR A 345 19.68 -9.53 7.97
CA THR A 345 20.90 -8.91 7.42
C THR A 345 20.67 -7.44 7.12
N ARG A 346 19.57 -7.11 6.43
CA ARG A 346 19.24 -5.74 6.02
C ARG A 346 18.94 -4.85 7.22
N VAL A 347 18.07 -5.29 8.12
CA VAL A 347 17.67 -4.51 9.30
C VAL A 347 18.86 -4.29 10.23
N ASN A 348 19.65 -5.33 10.51
CA ASN A 348 20.80 -5.17 11.39
C ASN A 348 21.84 -4.21 10.79
N ALA A 349 22.09 -4.29 9.48
CA ALA A 349 23.05 -3.40 8.82
C ALA A 349 22.56 -1.94 8.83
N ASP A 350 21.34 -1.70 8.37
CA ASP A 350 20.86 -0.34 8.11
C ASP A 350 20.29 0.32 9.38
N LEU A 351 19.39 -0.37 10.10
CA LEU A 351 18.70 0.19 11.25
C LEU A 351 19.51 0.04 12.53
N SER A 352 19.98 -1.16 12.88
CA SER A 352 20.71 -1.35 14.15
C SER A 352 22.11 -0.75 14.12
N ASN A 353 22.93 -1.13 13.15
CA ASN A 353 24.35 -0.79 13.13
C ASN A 353 24.64 0.62 12.61
N SER A 354 23.81 1.15 11.70
CA SER A 354 24.06 2.44 11.06
C SER A 354 23.28 3.56 11.71
N PHE A 355 21.95 3.56 11.60
CA PHE A 355 21.14 4.66 12.14
C PHE A 355 21.00 4.60 13.67
N GLY A 356 20.63 3.43 14.22
CA GLY A 356 20.43 3.21 15.64
C GLY A 356 21.68 3.44 16.48
N ASN A 357 22.81 2.88 16.04
CA ASN A 357 24.10 3.10 16.71
C ASN A 357 24.55 4.56 16.64
N LEU A 358 24.36 5.25 15.50
CA LEU A 358 24.65 6.68 15.37
C LEU A 358 23.85 7.49 16.39
N ALA A 359 22.53 7.29 16.45
CA ALA A 359 21.67 7.94 17.42
C ALA A 359 22.10 7.64 18.86
N GLN A 360 22.30 6.35 19.19
CA GLN A 360 22.69 5.94 20.54
C GLN A 360 24.05 6.56 20.96
N ARG A 361 25.06 6.56 20.07
CA ARG A 361 26.39 7.13 20.35
C ARG A 361 26.31 8.62 20.59
N THR A 362 25.66 9.37 19.71
CA THR A 362 25.53 10.83 19.81
C THR A 362 24.77 11.23 21.07
N LEU A 363 23.58 10.65 21.29
CA LEU A 363 22.75 10.96 22.45
C LEU A 363 23.44 10.57 23.76
N SER A 364 24.19 9.47 23.78
CA SER A 364 24.95 9.06 24.98
C SER A 364 26.10 10.02 25.30
N LEU A 365 26.75 10.59 24.29
CA LEU A 365 27.78 11.61 24.48
C LEU A 365 27.17 12.88 25.05
N ILE A 366 26.03 13.35 24.51
CA ILE A 366 25.33 14.53 25.06
C ILE A 366 24.92 14.29 26.52
N ALA A 367 24.28 13.15 26.81
CA ALA A 367 23.84 12.81 28.17
C ALA A 367 25.00 12.78 29.19
N LYS A 368 26.19 12.31 28.79
CA LYS A 368 27.34 12.13 29.69
C LYS A 368 28.30 13.31 29.74
N ASN A 369 28.43 14.07 28.65
CA ASN A 369 29.45 15.09 28.47
C ASN A 369 28.88 16.52 28.51
N CYS A 370 27.55 16.65 28.39
CA CYS A 370 26.83 17.91 28.47
C CYS A 370 25.75 17.86 29.56
N ASP A 371 25.80 16.89 30.48
CA ASP A 371 24.79 16.67 31.53
C ASP A 371 23.35 16.59 31.00
N GLY A 372 23.19 16.09 29.77
CA GLY A 372 21.90 16.03 29.07
C GLY A 372 21.42 17.36 28.50
N VAL A 373 22.11 18.48 28.76
CA VAL A 373 21.81 19.77 28.15
C VAL A 373 22.18 19.71 26.67
N LEU A 374 21.27 20.18 25.82
CA LEU A 374 21.51 20.21 24.38
C LEU A 374 22.69 21.15 24.05
N PRO A 375 23.70 20.68 23.28
CA PRO A 375 24.89 21.47 22.97
C PRO A 375 24.54 22.75 22.20
N SER A 376 25.14 23.88 22.57
CA SER A 376 25.02 25.12 21.81
C SER A 376 26.25 26.00 22.06
N GLY A 377 26.49 26.96 21.17
CA GLY A 377 27.60 27.93 21.32
C GLY A 377 28.99 27.32 21.15
N GLY A 378 29.09 26.16 20.50
CA GLY A 378 30.38 25.54 20.17
C GLY A 378 31.12 26.25 19.05
N ARG A 379 32.38 25.88 18.85
CA ARG A 379 33.23 26.37 17.75
C ARG A 379 32.96 25.56 16.48
N GLY A 380 32.11 26.09 15.60
CA GLY A 380 31.77 25.48 14.32
C GLY A 380 32.93 25.48 13.31
N GLU A 381 32.87 24.55 12.36
CA GLU A 381 33.77 24.44 11.20
C GLU A 381 32.95 24.18 9.92
N ALA A 382 33.52 24.45 8.74
CA ALA A 382 32.82 24.30 7.46
C ALA A 382 32.23 22.88 7.25
N ALA A 383 32.90 21.85 7.76
CA ALA A 383 32.43 20.46 7.69
C ALA A 383 31.07 20.24 8.39
N ASP A 384 30.69 21.09 9.34
CA ASP A 384 29.42 21.01 10.06
C ASP A 384 28.26 21.44 9.17
N GLU A 385 28.43 22.59 8.51
CA GLU A 385 27.47 23.14 7.56
C GLU A 385 27.36 22.24 6.33
N GLU A 386 28.49 21.73 5.81
CA GLU A 386 28.50 20.78 4.69
C GLU A 386 27.68 19.51 5.00
N LEU A 387 27.81 18.96 6.20
CA LEU A 387 27.01 17.80 6.61
C LEU A 387 25.52 18.16 6.72
N LEU A 388 25.19 19.26 7.40
CA LEU A 388 23.79 19.67 7.56
C LEU A 388 23.12 19.98 6.24
N ASP A 389 23.80 20.67 5.32
CA ASP A 389 23.28 20.98 4.00
C ASP A 389 23.05 19.71 3.18
N PHE A 390 23.96 18.74 3.25
CA PHE A 390 23.78 17.45 2.61
C PHE A 390 22.55 16.71 3.17
N VAL A 391 22.45 16.58 4.50
CA VAL A 391 21.32 15.90 5.15
C VAL A 391 20.00 16.62 4.83
N ARG A 392 19.96 17.94 4.94
CA ARG A 392 18.77 18.76 4.68
C ARG A 392 18.33 18.67 3.23
N GLY A 393 19.25 18.74 2.27
CA GLY A 393 18.93 18.53 0.85
C GLY A 393 18.36 17.13 0.58
N THR A 394 18.92 16.10 1.23
CA THR A 394 18.38 14.74 1.13
C THR A 394 16.95 14.64 1.68
N VAL A 395 16.70 15.11 2.91
CA VAL A 395 15.40 14.88 3.58
C VAL A 395 14.30 15.86 3.16
N ARG A 396 14.65 17.06 2.68
CA ARG A 396 13.67 18.09 2.25
C ARG A 396 13.37 18.02 0.76
N ASP A 397 14.34 17.57 -0.06
CA ASP A 397 14.21 17.61 -1.51
C ASP A 397 14.23 16.21 -2.16
N GLU A 398 15.33 15.46 -2.00
CA GLU A 398 15.54 14.18 -2.70
C GLU A 398 14.55 13.09 -2.28
N VAL A 399 14.43 12.82 -0.98
CA VAL A 399 13.51 11.79 -0.45
C VAL A 399 12.05 12.13 -0.76
N PRO A 400 11.56 13.36 -0.52
CA PRO A 400 10.18 13.71 -0.90
C PRO A 400 9.90 13.63 -2.40
N ALA A 401 10.88 13.94 -3.26
CA ALA A 401 10.71 13.77 -4.71
C ALA A 401 10.54 12.29 -5.07
N LEU A 402 11.41 11.42 -4.55
CA LEU A 402 11.35 9.98 -4.82
C LEU A 402 10.06 9.35 -4.27
N PHE A 403 9.59 9.77 -3.10
CA PHE A 403 8.35 9.25 -2.53
C PHE A 403 7.11 9.71 -3.30
N ARG A 404 7.06 10.96 -3.80
CA ARG A 404 6.01 11.41 -4.74
C ARG A 404 5.99 10.59 -6.02
N ASP A 405 7.17 10.16 -6.48
CA ASP A 405 7.31 9.30 -7.66
C ASP A 405 7.12 7.80 -7.38
N LEU A 406 6.74 7.43 -6.15
CA LEU A 406 6.55 6.05 -5.70
C LEU A 406 7.83 5.19 -5.77
N ALA A 407 9.00 5.83 -5.78
CA ALA A 407 10.33 5.22 -5.74
C ALA A 407 10.81 5.05 -4.29
N LEU A 408 10.03 4.33 -3.49
CA LEU A 408 10.22 4.22 -2.03
C LEU A 408 11.61 3.64 -1.67
N ALA A 409 12.03 2.56 -2.32
CA ALA A 409 13.32 1.93 -2.08
C ALA A 409 14.49 2.89 -2.34
N GLN A 410 14.43 3.65 -3.44
CA GLN A 410 15.45 4.65 -3.80
C GLN A 410 15.46 5.84 -2.82
N GLY A 411 14.29 6.24 -2.31
CA GLY A 411 14.20 7.24 -1.26
C GLY A 411 14.85 6.77 0.05
N ILE A 412 14.62 5.52 0.45
CA ILE A 412 15.27 4.93 1.63
C ILE A 412 16.79 4.80 1.41
N GLU A 413 17.24 4.43 0.21
CA GLU A 413 18.67 4.42 -0.15
C GLU A 413 19.30 5.80 -0.01
N SER A 414 18.62 6.85 -0.47
CA SER A 414 19.09 8.24 -0.36
C SER A 414 19.19 8.67 1.10
N TRP A 415 18.17 8.35 1.90
CA TRP A 415 18.19 8.55 3.36
C TRP A 415 19.36 7.82 4.03
N LEU A 416 19.63 6.57 3.65
CA LEU A 416 20.73 5.78 4.22
C LEU A 416 22.11 6.37 3.87
N ARG A 417 22.28 6.97 2.67
CA ARG A 417 23.51 7.70 2.34
C ARG A 417 23.75 8.88 3.28
N ALA A 418 22.71 9.61 3.66
CA ALA A 418 22.80 10.69 4.65
C ALA A 418 23.15 10.16 6.05
N VAL A 419 22.60 9.00 6.44
CA VAL A 419 23.02 8.30 7.68
C VAL A 419 24.49 7.91 7.64
N PHE A 420 25.00 7.42 6.50
CA PHE A 420 26.42 7.09 6.35
C PHE A 420 27.33 8.32 6.41
N ALA A 421 26.91 9.45 5.82
CA ALA A 421 27.65 10.71 5.93
C ALA A 421 27.78 11.16 7.40
N CYS A 422 26.70 11.04 8.18
CA CYS A 422 26.74 11.34 9.62
C CYS A 422 27.69 10.39 10.39
N ASN A 423 27.71 9.09 10.04
CA ASN A 423 28.64 8.12 10.64
C ASN A 423 30.11 8.44 10.29
N GLN A 424 30.39 8.80 9.04
CA GLN A 424 31.74 9.22 8.63
C GLN A 424 32.18 10.50 9.36
N TYR A 425 31.26 11.46 9.51
CA TYR A 425 31.52 12.71 10.20
C TYR A 425 31.83 12.50 11.68
N ILE A 426 31.00 11.74 12.43
CA ILE A 426 31.27 11.51 13.86
C ILE A 426 32.60 10.80 14.08
N ASP A 427 32.99 9.89 13.18
CA ASP A 427 34.26 9.17 13.27
C ASP A 427 35.46 10.06 12.92
N ALA A 428 35.34 10.93 11.92
CA ALA A 428 36.37 11.90 11.55
C ALA A 428 36.59 12.97 12.64
N GLN A 429 35.51 13.47 13.24
CA GLN A 429 35.57 14.50 14.29
C GLN A 429 35.96 13.93 15.66
N ALA A 430 35.71 12.64 15.91
CA ALA A 430 36.07 11.94 17.14
C ALA A 430 35.71 12.69 18.44
N PRO A 431 34.42 13.03 18.69
CA PRO A 431 34.01 13.86 19.84
C PRO A 431 34.41 13.27 21.21
N TRP A 432 34.59 11.94 21.31
CA TRP A 432 35.08 11.27 22.51
C TRP A 432 36.52 11.65 22.90
N ALA A 433 37.33 12.11 21.95
CA ALA A 433 38.65 12.67 22.18
C ALA A 433 38.56 14.19 22.42
N LEU A 434 37.76 14.90 21.60
CA LEU A 434 37.57 16.35 21.70
C LEU A 434 37.11 16.81 23.08
N ARG A 435 36.31 16.00 23.80
CA ARG A 435 35.90 16.30 25.19
C ARG A 435 37.06 16.65 26.15
N LYS A 436 38.28 16.22 25.83
CA LYS A 436 39.49 16.49 26.63
C LYS A 436 40.35 17.62 26.05
N THR A 437 40.36 17.77 24.73
CA THR A 437 41.31 18.62 24.01
C THR A 437 40.68 19.91 23.51
N ASP A 438 39.43 19.86 23.07
CA ASP A 438 38.67 20.99 22.52
C ASP A 438 37.16 20.80 22.79
N PRO A 439 36.69 21.14 24.01
CA PRO A 439 35.28 21.01 24.37
C PRO A 439 34.36 21.90 23.53
N GLU A 440 34.81 23.07 23.07
CA GLU A 440 34.01 23.95 22.22
C GLU A 440 33.73 23.31 20.85
N ARG A 441 34.73 22.65 20.26
CA ARG A 441 34.55 21.86 19.03
C ARG A 441 33.61 20.67 19.26
N MET A 442 33.77 19.95 20.38
CA MET A 442 32.88 18.83 20.72
C MET A 442 31.41 19.26 20.76
N LEU A 443 31.10 20.43 21.34
CA LEU A 443 29.74 20.94 21.39
C LEU A 443 29.15 21.16 20.00
N ALA A 444 29.91 21.79 19.08
CA ALA A 444 29.46 22.02 17.70
C ALA A 444 29.21 20.70 16.93
N VAL A 445 30.10 19.71 17.12
CA VAL A 445 29.95 18.38 16.50
C VAL A 445 28.68 17.66 16.99
N LEU A 446 28.42 17.70 18.30
CA LEU A 446 27.25 17.05 18.88
C LEU A 446 25.95 17.79 18.54
N GLU A 447 25.96 19.13 18.50
CA GLU A 447 24.85 19.95 18.01
C GLU A 447 24.50 19.60 16.56
N THR A 448 25.51 19.52 15.69
CA THR A 448 25.37 19.17 14.27
C THR A 448 24.73 17.80 14.10
N LEU A 449 25.27 16.79 14.78
CA LEU A 449 24.75 15.43 14.71
C LEU A 449 23.34 15.32 15.28
N TYR A 450 23.04 16.03 16.37
CA TYR A 450 21.69 16.04 16.94
C TYR A 450 20.66 16.55 15.92
N GLN A 451 20.93 17.68 15.27
CA GLN A 451 20.05 18.24 14.24
C GLN A 451 19.90 17.27 13.05
N ALA A 452 21.01 16.70 12.56
CA ALA A 452 20.97 15.75 11.46
C ALA A 452 20.15 14.49 11.79
N ILE A 453 20.32 13.92 12.99
CA ILE A 453 19.57 12.74 13.45
C ILE A 453 18.08 13.07 13.58
N ALA A 454 17.73 14.25 14.12
CA ALA A 454 16.34 14.67 14.25
C ALA A 454 15.67 14.81 12.86
N ASP A 455 16.37 15.38 11.89
CA ASP A 455 15.90 15.56 10.52
C ASP A 455 15.70 14.20 9.82
N LEU A 456 16.68 13.29 9.96
CA LEU A 456 16.60 11.92 9.44
C LEU A 456 15.47 11.10 10.10
N ALA A 457 15.25 11.28 11.41
CA ALA A 457 14.20 10.58 12.14
C ALA A 457 12.80 11.02 11.69
N VAL A 458 12.58 12.32 11.48
CA VAL A 458 11.32 12.84 10.93
C VAL A 458 11.08 12.26 9.54
N SER A 459 12.07 12.33 8.63
CA SER A 459 11.88 11.93 7.24
C SER A 459 11.56 10.45 7.04
N ILE A 460 12.04 9.57 7.93
CA ILE A 460 11.83 8.11 7.83
C ILE A 460 10.56 7.63 8.54
N THR A 461 9.83 8.52 9.21
CA THR A 461 8.56 8.22 9.91
C THR A 461 7.52 7.48 9.05
N PRO A 462 7.39 7.74 7.73
CA PRO A 462 6.46 6.97 6.90
C PRO A 462 6.79 5.47 6.81
N ILE A 463 8.07 5.11 6.99
CA ILE A 463 8.58 3.75 6.82
C ILE A 463 8.59 3.00 8.16
N ILE A 464 9.14 3.62 9.21
CA ILE A 464 9.29 3.05 10.56
C ILE A 464 8.62 3.95 11.63
N PRO A 465 7.29 4.11 11.60
CA PRO A 465 6.57 5.11 12.38
C PRO A 465 6.83 5.02 13.88
N SER A 466 6.79 3.82 14.46
CA SER A 466 6.93 3.62 15.90
C SER A 466 8.33 3.90 16.43
N SER A 467 9.35 3.47 15.70
CA SER A 467 10.76 3.61 16.07
C SER A 467 11.23 5.04 15.86
N ALA A 468 10.79 5.68 14.79
CA ALA A 468 11.03 7.11 14.56
C ALA A 468 10.37 7.96 15.65
N ALA A 469 9.11 7.68 16.01
CA ALA A 469 8.42 8.38 17.09
C ALA A 469 9.16 8.25 18.42
N LYS A 470 9.58 7.04 18.81
CA LYS A 470 10.36 6.79 20.04
C LYS A 470 11.70 7.52 20.06
N LEU A 471 12.38 7.64 18.91
CA LEU A 471 13.61 8.42 18.81
C LEU A 471 13.33 9.91 19.00
N LEU A 472 12.32 10.44 18.31
CA LEU A 472 11.93 11.84 18.40
C LEU A 472 11.43 12.21 19.80
N ASP A 473 10.75 11.30 20.50
CA ASP A 473 10.38 11.44 21.91
C ASP A 473 11.62 11.54 22.82
N GLN A 474 12.60 10.65 22.64
CA GLN A 474 13.86 10.72 23.39
C GLN A 474 14.63 12.01 23.12
N MET A 475 14.51 12.56 21.90
CA MET A 475 15.08 13.85 21.50
C MET A 475 14.18 15.05 21.84
N GLY A 476 13.10 14.88 22.61
CA GLY A 476 12.25 15.99 23.05
C GLY A 476 11.57 16.77 21.91
N ILE A 477 11.54 16.25 20.68
CA ILE A 477 10.93 16.92 19.53
C ILE A 477 9.41 16.78 19.66
N PRO A 478 8.62 17.85 19.83
CA PRO A 478 7.17 17.72 20.01
C PRO A 478 6.47 17.24 18.72
N PRO A 479 5.31 16.56 18.80
CA PRO A 479 4.59 16.07 17.62
C PRO A 479 4.33 17.12 16.52
N GLY A 480 4.06 18.37 16.91
CA GLY A 480 3.84 19.49 15.97
C GLY A 480 5.10 19.98 15.25
N GLU A 481 6.29 19.44 15.57
CA GLU A 481 7.55 19.73 14.88
C GLU A 481 8.14 18.48 14.20
N ARG A 482 7.27 17.55 13.78
CA ARG A 482 7.64 16.27 13.11
C ARG A 482 7.06 16.15 11.70
N ASP A 483 6.97 17.26 10.97
CA ASP A 483 6.53 17.32 9.57
C ASP A 483 7.61 17.94 8.66
N LEU A 484 7.39 17.91 7.33
CA LEU A 484 8.35 18.48 6.39
C LEU A 484 8.48 20.01 6.50
N ALA A 485 7.44 20.71 6.97
CA ALA A 485 7.49 22.16 7.16
C ALA A 485 8.41 22.52 8.34
N ALA A 486 8.32 21.77 9.43
CA ALA A 486 9.19 21.90 10.60
C ALA A 486 10.64 21.57 10.26
N LEU A 487 10.89 20.62 9.33
CA LEU A 487 12.24 20.40 8.83
C LEU A 487 12.82 21.66 8.22
N ALA A 488 12.03 22.48 7.52
CA ALA A 488 12.51 23.70 6.86
C ALA A 488 12.77 24.88 7.83
N ASP A 489 12.34 24.78 9.09
CA ASP A 489 12.44 25.87 10.06
C ASP A 489 13.83 25.91 10.75
N PRO A 490 14.67 26.93 10.48
CA PRO A 490 15.99 27.04 11.10
C PRO A 490 15.93 27.32 12.61
N GLY A 491 14.79 27.79 13.13
CA GLY A 491 14.59 28.08 14.56
C GLY A 491 14.20 26.87 15.40
N ARG A 492 13.98 25.70 14.79
CA ARG A 492 13.52 24.49 15.49
C ARG A 492 14.46 24.08 16.63
N TYR A 493 15.76 24.00 16.36
CA TYR A 493 16.74 23.61 17.36
C TYR A 493 16.87 24.66 18.49
N SER A 494 16.92 25.95 18.13
CA SER A 494 17.08 27.02 19.12
C SER A 494 15.86 27.18 20.04
N ARG A 495 14.64 26.89 19.56
CA ARG A 495 13.46 26.82 20.43
C ARG A 495 13.54 25.66 21.41
N LEU A 496 14.02 24.49 20.96
CA LEU A 496 14.17 23.34 21.82
C LEU A 496 15.22 23.58 22.92
N THR A 497 16.37 24.15 22.58
CA THR A 497 17.40 24.52 23.58
C THR A 497 16.86 25.57 24.56
N ALA A 498 16.15 26.59 24.07
CA ALA A 498 15.55 27.63 24.92
C ALA A 498 14.44 27.10 25.86
N SER A 499 13.82 25.97 25.54
CA SER A 499 12.82 25.33 26.41
C SER A 499 13.41 24.72 27.69
N GLY A 500 14.73 24.57 27.75
CA GLY A 500 15.42 23.92 28.86
C GLY A 500 15.29 22.39 28.84
N PHE A 501 14.96 21.79 27.68
CA PHE A 501 14.91 20.34 27.53
C PHE A 501 16.25 19.70 27.90
N THR A 502 16.18 18.64 28.72
CA THR A 502 17.34 17.82 29.11
C THR A 502 17.15 16.38 28.65
N LEU A 503 18.07 15.93 27.80
CA LEU A 503 18.17 14.58 27.29
C LEU A 503 18.49 13.59 28.43
N GLN A 504 17.64 12.59 28.60
CA GLN A 504 17.89 11.48 29.52
C GLN A 504 18.86 10.46 28.90
N ALA A 505 19.34 9.51 29.71
CA ALA A 505 20.15 8.42 29.19
C ALA A 505 19.37 7.67 28.08
N PRO A 506 19.90 7.60 26.84
CA PRO A 506 19.14 7.07 25.71
C PRO A 506 18.99 5.55 25.79
N THR A 507 17.85 5.05 25.36
CA THR A 507 17.54 3.62 25.25
C THR A 507 17.74 3.12 23.82
N PRO A 508 18.35 1.94 23.62
CA PRO A 508 18.50 1.35 22.29
C PRO A 508 17.15 1.19 21.57
N LEU A 509 17.07 1.63 20.32
CA LEU A 509 15.84 1.62 19.52
C LEU A 509 15.66 0.37 18.66
N PHE A 510 16.76 -0.13 18.10
CA PHE A 510 16.75 -1.25 17.16
C PHE A 510 17.56 -2.41 17.76
N PRO A 511 16.94 -3.28 18.57
CA PRO A 511 17.62 -4.49 19.03
C PRO A 511 18.09 -5.29 17.82
N ARG A 512 19.26 -5.94 17.93
CA ARG A 512 19.74 -6.80 16.84
C ARG A 512 18.77 -7.96 16.68
N LEU A 513 18.37 -8.19 15.43
CA LEU A 513 17.56 -9.34 15.06
C LEU A 513 18.44 -10.57 14.97
N GLU A 514 17.89 -11.69 15.41
CA GLU A 514 18.44 -13.03 15.20
C GLU A 514 17.58 -13.75 14.17
N ALA A 515 18.19 -14.64 13.38
CA ALA A 515 17.40 -15.50 12.51
C ALA A 515 16.57 -16.46 13.38
N PRO A 516 15.28 -16.68 13.07
CA PRO A 516 14.51 -17.73 13.73
C PRO A 516 15.25 -19.07 13.59
N ALA A 517 15.26 -19.88 14.63
CA ALA A 517 15.74 -21.25 14.51
C ALA A 517 14.89 -21.99 13.45
N GLU A 518 15.55 -22.66 12.50
CA GLU A 518 14.90 -23.41 11.42
C GLU A 518 14.02 -24.56 11.92
#